data_AF-A0A1V4VWJ4-F1
#
_entry.id   AF-A0A1V4VWJ4-F1
#
_cell.length_a   1.000
_cell.length_b   1.000
_cell.length_c   1.000
_cell.angle_alpha   90.00
_cell.angle_beta   90.00
_cell.angle_gamma   90.00
#
_symmetry.space_group_name_H-M   'P 1'
#
loop_
_entity.id
_entity.type
_entity.pdbx_description
1 polymer ?
#
loop_
_entity_poly.entity_id
_entity_poly.type
_entity_poly.pdbx_seq_one_letter_code
_entity_poly.pdbx_strand_id
1 'polypeptide(L)'
;MIRGHAITRQVFIANGIELFPSESQRIINHSPDGFSWGYCGSGPAQLSLAILLVFLPQACALKLYQEFKQEIISTLPSDKDFCLENEEVREWIKKKIKRRKEKHGEDI
;
A
#
# COMPACT_ATOMS: atom_id res chain seq x y z
N MET A 1 -6.20 -3.16 11.73
CA MET A 1 -6.59 -3.62 10.39
C MET A 1 -6.93 -2.46 9.46
N ILE A 2 -6.64 -2.67 8.18
CA ILE A 2 -7.04 -1.86 7.04
C ILE A 2 -8.17 -2.63 6.35
N ARG A 3 -9.26 -1.97 6.01
CA ARG A 3 -10.45 -2.57 5.39
C ARG A 3 -10.75 -1.86 4.08
N GLY A 4 -11.05 -2.60 3.03
CA GLY A 4 -11.55 -2.04 1.78
C GLY A 4 -12.91 -2.62 1.42
N HIS A 5 -13.83 -1.76 0.98
CA HIS A 5 -15.16 -2.14 0.53
C HIS A 5 -15.21 -2.20 -0.99
N ALA A 6 -15.44 -3.38 -1.58
CA ALA A 6 -15.31 -3.60 -3.02
C ALA A 6 -16.29 -2.77 -3.86
N ILE A 7 -17.50 -2.56 -3.34
CA ILE A 7 -18.55 -1.82 -4.05
C ILE A 7 -18.24 -0.32 -4.07
N THR A 8 -17.91 0.27 -2.92
CA THR A 8 -17.69 1.72 -2.80
C THR A 8 -16.24 2.13 -3.08
N ARG A 9 -15.30 1.17 -3.10
CA ARG A 9 -13.84 1.37 -3.18
C ARG A 9 -13.25 2.19 -2.03
N GLN A 10 -14.02 2.41 -0.96
CA GLN A 10 -13.54 3.10 0.22
C GLN A 10 -12.61 2.21 1.02
N VAL A 11 -11.59 2.83 1.61
CA VAL A 11 -10.60 2.14 2.44
C VAL A 11 -10.48 2.84 3.79
N PHE A 12 -10.49 2.06 4.86
CA PHE A 12 -10.43 2.54 6.24
C PHE A 12 -9.24 1.92 6.96
N ILE A 13 -8.58 2.67 7.83
CA ILE A 13 -7.50 2.16 8.69
C ILE A 13 -8.03 1.87 10.11
N ALA A 14 -7.17 1.36 11.00
CA ALA A 14 -7.57 0.72 12.27
C ALA A 14 -8.34 1.58 13.29
N ASN A 15 -8.44 2.89 13.08
CA ASN A 15 -9.21 3.83 13.89
C ASN A 15 -10.50 4.31 13.19
N GLY A 16 -10.91 3.67 12.10
CA GLY A 16 -12.08 4.07 11.31
C GLY A 16 -11.87 5.33 10.47
N ILE A 17 -10.65 5.88 10.44
CA ILE A 17 -10.33 6.99 9.54
C ILE A 17 -10.31 6.46 8.10
N GLU A 18 -11.06 7.14 7.24
CA GLU A 18 -11.06 6.90 5.81
C GLU A 18 -9.75 7.37 5.19
N LEU A 19 -9.18 6.52 4.35
CA LEU A 19 -8.05 6.84 3.50
C LEU A 19 -8.60 7.38 2.18
N PHE A 20 -8.19 8.59 1.80
CA PHE A 20 -8.64 9.20 0.56
C PHE A 20 -7.59 9.07 -0.55
N PRO A 21 -7.99 8.75 -1.79
CA PRO A 21 -7.06 8.72 -2.92
C PRO A 21 -6.32 10.03 -3.16
N SER A 22 -6.96 11.17 -2.86
CA SER A 22 -6.39 12.51 -3.06
C SER A 22 -5.04 12.68 -2.39
N GLU A 23 -4.85 12.11 -1.19
CA GLU A 23 -3.61 12.27 -0.42
C GLU A 23 -2.41 11.63 -1.13
N SER A 24 -2.59 10.42 -1.68
CA SER A 24 -1.52 9.78 -2.46
C SER A 24 -1.43 10.32 -3.89
N GLN A 25 -2.55 10.75 -4.49
CA GLN A 25 -2.59 11.35 -5.83
C GLN A 25 -1.81 12.66 -5.90
N ARG A 26 -1.81 13.46 -4.82
CA ARG A 26 -1.00 14.68 -4.70
C ARG A 26 0.51 14.40 -4.76
N ILE A 27 0.94 13.19 -4.41
CA ILE A 27 2.34 12.77 -4.48
C ILE A 27 2.63 12.18 -5.87
N ILE A 28 1.87 11.16 -6.27
CA ILE A 28 1.88 10.60 -7.62
C ILE A 28 0.46 10.17 -7.97
N ASN A 29 -0.07 10.74 -9.06
CA ASN A 29 -1.35 10.33 -9.59
C ASN A 29 -1.18 9.11 -10.52
N HIS A 30 -1.38 7.92 -9.97
CA HIS A 30 -1.47 6.68 -10.74
C HIS A 30 -2.86 6.47 -11.31
N SER A 31 -3.90 6.78 -10.53
CA SER A 31 -5.29 6.45 -10.83
C SER A 31 -6.20 7.61 -10.43
N PRO A 32 -6.67 8.42 -11.39
CA PRO A 32 -7.67 9.46 -11.13
C PRO A 32 -8.97 8.89 -10.55
N ASP A 33 -9.32 7.65 -10.93
CA ASP A 33 -10.53 6.94 -10.49
C ASP A 33 -10.43 6.36 -9.07
N GLY A 34 -9.33 6.63 -8.37
CA GLY A 34 -9.12 6.24 -6.98
C GLY A 34 -8.57 4.82 -6.81
N PHE A 35 -8.96 4.18 -5.71
CA PHE A 35 -8.40 2.89 -5.27
C PHE A 35 -8.99 1.69 -5.99
N SER A 36 -8.19 0.65 -6.11
CA SER A 36 -8.60 -0.69 -6.53
C SER A 36 -7.60 -1.71 -5.98
N TRP A 37 -7.93 -3.00 -6.03
CA TRP A 37 -7.06 -4.08 -5.57
C TRP A 37 -7.33 -5.38 -6.35
N GLY A 38 -6.50 -6.39 -6.10
CA GLY A 38 -6.67 -7.74 -6.65
C GLY A 38 -6.26 -7.93 -8.11
N TYR A 39 -5.48 -6.98 -8.66
CA TYR A 39 -4.79 -7.14 -9.94
C TYR A 39 -3.55 -6.23 -9.98
N CYS A 40 -2.70 -6.40 -10.99
CA CYS A 40 -1.56 -5.50 -11.20
C CYS A 40 -1.99 -4.33 -12.10
N GLY A 41 -2.12 -3.12 -11.53
CA GLY A 41 -2.49 -1.93 -12.31
C GLY A 41 -2.37 -0.62 -11.55
N SER A 42 -2.97 0.43 -12.10
CA SER A 42 -2.89 1.80 -11.57
C SER A 42 -3.64 2.02 -10.26
N GLY A 43 -4.89 1.55 -10.14
CA GLY A 43 -5.66 1.65 -8.90
C GLY A 43 -4.99 0.94 -7.71
N PRO A 44 -4.49 -0.30 -7.88
CA PRO A 44 -3.66 -0.99 -6.90
C PRO A 44 -2.37 -0.22 -6.54
N ALA A 45 -1.73 0.44 -7.51
CA ALA A 45 -0.57 1.29 -7.24
C ALA A 45 -0.93 2.50 -6.37
N GLN A 46 -2.07 3.15 -6.65
CA GLN A 46 -2.57 4.28 -5.87
C GLN A 46 -2.88 3.89 -4.42
N LEU A 47 -3.52 2.72 -4.23
CA LEU A 47 -3.83 2.18 -2.91
C LEU A 47 -2.55 1.79 -2.15
N SER A 48 -1.59 1.13 -2.81
CA SER A 48 -0.32 0.78 -2.20
C SER A 48 0.44 2.00 -1.68
N LEU A 49 0.49 3.07 -2.47
CA LEU A 49 1.15 4.30 -2.06
C LEU A 49 0.42 4.92 -0.85
N ALA A 50 -0.91 4.99 -0.91
CA ALA A 50 -1.72 5.52 0.20
C ALA A 50 -1.51 4.74 1.50
N ILE A 51 -1.55 3.41 1.45
CA ILE A 51 -1.33 2.57 2.63
C ILE A 51 0.07 2.81 3.19
N LEU A 52 1.11 2.76 2.37
CA LEU A 52 2.48 2.91 2.89
C LEU A 52 2.76 4.29 3.48
N LEU A 53 2.12 5.35 2.99
CA LEU A 53 2.24 6.69 3.58
C LEU A 53 1.72 6.77 5.03
N VAL A 54 0.82 5.87 5.43
CA VAL A 54 0.36 5.77 6.83
C VAL A 54 1.45 5.21 7.74
N PHE A 55 2.34 4.35 7.23
CA PHE A 55 3.34 3.64 8.02
C PHE A 55 4.76 4.18 7.88
N LEU A 56 5.03 4.98 6.84
CA LEU A 56 6.36 5.38 6.45
C LEU A 56 6.42 6.85 6.01
N PRO A 57 7.58 7.50 6.18
CA PRO A 57 7.86 8.76 5.49
C PRO A 57 7.72 8.59 3.97
N GLN A 58 7.28 9.65 3.29
CA GLN A 58 7.03 9.66 1.85
C GLN A 58 8.19 9.08 1.02
N ALA A 59 9.43 9.46 1.32
CA ALA A 59 10.61 8.98 0.59
C ALA A 59 10.78 7.45 0.67
N CYS A 60 10.40 6.83 1.79
CA CYS A 60 10.43 5.38 1.96
C CYS A 60 9.24 4.72 1.26
N ALA A 61 8.03 5.30 1.37
CA ALA A 61 6.85 4.80 0.69
C ALA A 61 7.05 4.75 -0.83
N LEU A 62 7.62 5.81 -1.42
CA LEU A 62 7.94 5.90 -2.86
C LEU A 62 8.90 4.81 -3.34
N LYS A 63 9.79 4.32 -2.47
CA LYS A 63 10.74 3.23 -2.80
C LYS A 63 10.13 1.84 -2.70
N LEU A 64 8.99 1.69 -2.02
CA LEU A 64 8.44 0.39 -1.64
C LEU A 64 7.06 0.09 -2.24
N TYR A 65 6.27 1.10 -2.60
CA TYR A 65 4.85 0.91 -2.94
C TYR A 65 4.62 0.01 -4.17
N GLN A 66 5.53 0.00 -5.15
CA GLN A 66 5.40 -0.90 -6.31
C GLN A 66 5.63 -2.37 -5.93
N GLU A 67 6.58 -2.65 -5.04
CA GLU A 67 6.82 -4.00 -4.52
C GLU A 67 5.65 -4.42 -3.61
N PHE A 68 5.14 -3.50 -2.78
CA PHE A 68 3.96 -3.73 -1.94
C PHE A 68 2.71 -4.02 -2.77
N LYS A 69 2.53 -3.29 -3.88
CA LYS A 69 1.47 -3.53 -4.86
C LYS A 69 1.53 -4.94 -5.40
N GLN A 70 2.70 -5.38 -5.87
CA GLN A 70 2.84 -6.69 -6.49
C GLN A 70 2.62 -7.82 -5.50
N GLU A 71 3.18 -7.72 -4.29
CA GLU A 71 3.17 -8.82 -3.32
C GLU A 71 1.88 -8.91 -2.50
N ILE A 72 1.26 -7.77 -2.20
CA ILE A 72 0.11 -7.70 -1.27
C ILE A 72 -1.14 -7.22 -2.00
N ILE A 73 -1.15 -5.98 -2.52
CA ILE A 73 -2.43 -5.38 -2.99
C ILE A 73 -2.99 -6.08 -4.24
N SER A 74 -2.11 -6.61 -5.12
CA SER A 74 -2.53 -7.32 -6.32
C SER A 74 -3.04 -8.73 -6.05
N THR A 75 -2.78 -9.28 -4.85
CA THR A 75 -3.17 -10.66 -4.48
C THR A 75 -4.46 -10.72 -3.66
N LEU A 76 -5.00 -9.57 -3.27
CA LEU A 76 -6.31 -9.44 -2.62
C LEU A 76 -7.45 -9.90 -3.54
N PRO A 77 -8.61 -10.30 -3.01
CA PRO A 77 -9.76 -10.65 -3.85
C PRO A 77 -10.29 -9.40 -4.58
N SER A 78 -10.32 -9.42 -5.91
CA SER A 78 -10.72 -8.26 -6.73
C SER A 78 -12.22 -7.96 -6.70
N ASP A 79 -13.04 -8.94 -6.34
CA ASP A 79 -14.50 -8.88 -6.32
C ASP A 79 -15.10 -8.82 -4.91
N LYS A 80 -14.26 -8.73 -3.86
CA LYS A 80 -14.69 -8.77 -2.46
C LYS A 80 -14.00 -7.73 -1.61
N ASP A 81 -14.65 -7.43 -0.50
CA ASP A 81 -14.05 -6.66 0.58
C ASP A 81 -12.76 -7.36 1.04
N PHE A 82 -11.76 -6.57 1.41
CA PHE A 82 -10.53 -7.09 1.99
C PHE A 82 -10.35 -6.60 3.42
N CYS A 83 -9.63 -7.40 4.19
CA CYS A 83 -9.08 -7.03 5.49
C CYS A 83 -7.59 -7.35 5.47
N LEU A 84 -6.76 -6.39 5.81
CA LEU A 84 -5.31 -6.52 5.92
C LEU A 84 -4.89 -6.08 7.32
N GLU A 85 -4.13 -6.89 8.04
CA GLU A 85 -3.71 -6.50 9.38
C GLU A 85 -2.59 -5.48 9.36
N ASN A 86 -2.63 -4.54 10.31
CA ASN A 86 -1.57 -3.53 10.43
C ASN A 86 -0.22 -4.20 10.69
N GLU A 87 -0.21 -5.30 11.44
CA GLU A 87 1.01 -6.03 11.74
C GLU A 87 1.58 -6.73 10.51
N GLU A 88 0.73 -7.25 9.61
CA GLU A 88 1.18 -7.82 8.34
C GLU A 88 1.90 -6.78 7.49
N VAL A 89 1.38 -5.55 7.43
CA VAL A 89 2.04 -4.43 6.74
C VAL A 89 3.36 -4.07 7.42
N ARG A 90 3.38 -3.98 8.76
CA ARG A 90 4.61 -3.65 9.52
C ARG A 90 5.69 -4.71 9.33
N GLU A 91 5.35 -5.99 9.40
CA GLU A 91 6.28 -7.09 9.20
C GLU A 91 6.81 -7.13 7.76
N TRP A 92 5.94 -6.90 6.78
CA TRP A 92 6.36 -6.76 5.39
C TRP A 92 7.38 -5.62 5.22
N ILE A 93 7.10 -4.44 5.79
CA ILE A 93 8.01 -3.28 5.78
C ILE A 93 9.36 -3.62 6.43
N LYS A 94 9.35 -4.21 7.64
CA LYS A 94 10.57 -4.60 8.37
C LYS A 94 11.44 -5.53 7.51
N LYS A 95 10.83 -6.54 6.88
CA LYS A 95 11.51 -7.48 5.97
C LYS A 95 12.13 -6.76 4.77
N LYS A 96 11.41 -5.83 4.14
CA LYS A 96 11.89 -5.07 2.98
C LYS A 96 13.04 -4.11 3.31
N ILE A 97 13.01 -3.49 4.49
CA ILE A 97 14.10 -2.63 4.96
C ILE A 97 15.34 -3.46 5.30
N LYS A 98 15.18 -4.57 6.03
CA LYS A 98 16.29 -5.48 6.39
C LYS A 98 17.02 -5.98 5.15
N ARG A 99 16.28 -6.52 4.17
CA ARG A 99 16.85 -7.01 2.89
C ARG A 99 17.60 -5.93 2.12
N ARG A 100 17.16 -4.67 2.18
CA ARG A 100 17.84 -3.55 1.50
C ARG A 100 19.14 -3.16 2.20
N LYS A 101 19.18 -3.19 3.54
CA LYS A 101 20.39 -2.96 4.33
C LYS A 101 21.44 -4.04 4.06
N GLU A 102 21.04 -5.31 4.02
CA GLU A 102 21.94 -6.44 3.71
C GLU A 102 22.50 -6.33 2.28
N LYS A 103 21.69 -5.91 1.31
CA LYS A 103 22.14 -5.71 -0.09
C LYS A 103 23.06 -4.50 -0.30
N HIS A 104 23.07 -3.53 0.61
CA HIS A 104 23.97 -2.37 0.57
C HIS A 104 25.02 -2.43 1.70
N GLY A 105 25.21 -3.62 2.29
CA GLY A 105 26.05 -3.86 3.46
C GLY A 105 27.33 -4.63 3.16
N GLU A 106 27.91 -4.47 1.98
CA GLU A 106 29.28 -4.91 1.64
C GLU A 106 30.23 -3.74 1.31
N ASP A 107 29.85 -2.49 1.59
CA ASP A 107 30.75 -1.33 1.43
C ASP A 107 30.58 -0.33 2.58
N ILE A 108 31.02 -0.69 3.79
CA ILE A 108 31.55 0.24 4.81
C ILE A 108 32.65 -0.48 5.61
#